data_AF-A0A961L269-F1
#
_entry.id   AF-A0A961L269-F1
#
_cell.length_a   1.000
_cell.length_b   1.000
_cell.length_c   1.000
_cell.angle_alpha   90.00
_cell.angle_beta   90.00
_cell.angle_gamma   90.00
#
_symmetry.space_group_name_H-M   'P 1'
#
loop_
_entity.id
_entity.type
_entity.pdbx_description
1 polymer ?
#
loop_
_entity_poly.entity_id
_entity_poly.type
_entity_poly.pdbx_seq_one_letter_code
_entity_poly.pdbx_strand_id
1 'polypeptide(L)'
;MRLNALQRRRIANFRSNRRAFWSLWIFLALFLVTLCAEFVANDKPILVWFRGELKMPIFHFYSERDFGGEFATEAEYPSPEVRCLIRTGGLEACLDDP
;
A
#
# COMPACT_ATOMS: atom_id res chain seq x y z
N MET A 1 -11.85 -17.84 -29.82
CA MET A 1 -11.78 -16.60 -30.65
C MET A 1 -10.70 -16.77 -31.71
N ARG A 2 -11.03 -16.72 -33.02
CA ARG A 2 -10.02 -16.77 -34.12
C ARG A 2 -9.61 -15.35 -34.50
N LEU A 3 -8.31 -15.06 -34.50
CA LEU A 3 -7.79 -13.75 -34.93
C LEU A 3 -7.89 -13.62 -36.45
N ASN A 4 -8.56 -12.55 -36.91
CA ASN A 4 -8.68 -12.20 -38.32
C ASN A 4 -7.30 -11.82 -38.90
N ALA A 5 -7.14 -11.98 -40.22
CA ALA A 5 -5.87 -11.72 -40.91
C ALA A 5 -5.32 -10.29 -40.67
N LEU A 6 -6.22 -9.30 -40.61
CA LEU A 6 -5.88 -7.91 -40.30
C LEU A 6 -5.31 -7.74 -38.88
N GLN A 7 -5.89 -8.42 -37.88
CA GLN A 7 -5.42 -8.37 -36.50
C GLN A 7 -4.03 -8.99 -36.37
N ARG A 8 -3.76 -10.09 -37.07
CA ARG A 8 -2.43 -10.72 -37.09
C ARG A 8 -1.36 -9.79 -37.66
N ARG A 9 -1.67 -9.11 -38.77
CA ARG A 9 -0.78 -8.11 -39.38
C ARG A 9 -0.49 -6.94 -38.42
N ARG A 10 -1.51 -6.43 -37.73
CA ARG A 10 -1.34 -5.36 -36.73
C ARG A 10 -0.44 -5.80 -35.56
N ILE A 11 -0.62 -7.01 -35.04
CA ILE A 11 0.23 -7.55 -33.96
C ILE A 11 1.67 -7.73 -34.45
N ALA A 12 1.88 -8.21 -35.68
CA ALA A 12 3.21 -8.35 -36.26
C ALA A 12 3.92 -6.99 -36.42
N ASN A 13 3.22 -5.98 -36.95
CA ASN A 13 3.75 -4.62 -37.07
C ASN A 13 4.01 -3.95 -35.72
N PHE A 14 3.18 -4.24 -34.72
CA PHE A 14 3.38 -3.75 -33.37
C PHE A 14 4.62 -4.37 -32.72
N ARG A 15 4.82 -5.69 -32.87
CA ARG A 15 6.00 -6.40 -32.36
C ARG A 15 7.30 -6.02 -33.06
N SER A 16 7.26 -5.64 -34.34
CA SER A 16 8.45 -5.17 -35.06
C SER A 16 8.90 -3.78 -34.63
N ASN A 17 7.98 -2.96 -34.10
CA ASN A 17 8.30 -1.64 -33.54
C ASN A 17 8.79 -1.75 -32.10
N ARG A 18 10.12 -1.77 -31.93
CA ARG A 18 10.77 -1.85 -30.60
C ARG A 18 10.29 -0.76 -29.64
N ARG A 19 10.06 0.47 -30.11
CA ARG A 19 9.58 1.57 -29.25
C ARG A 19 8.17 1.30 -28.73
N ALA A 20 7.27 0.89 -29.61
CA ALA A 20 5.89 0.56 -29.23
C ALA A 20 5.83 -0.59 -28.22
N PHE A 21 6.70 -1.59 -28.36
CA PHE A 21 6.80 -2.70 -27.42
C PHE A 21 7.32 -2.26 -26.04
N TRP A 22 8.37 -1.43 -25.99
CA TRP A 22 8.88 -0.88 -24.72
C TRP A 22 7.86 0.04 -24.04
N SER A 23 7.19 0.91 -24.80
CA SER A 23 6.13 1.78 -24.27
C SER A 23 4.98 0.97 -23.68
N LEU A 24 4.60 -0.15 -24.29
CA LEU A 24 3.60 -1.05 -23.72
C LEU A 24 4.04 -1.61 -22.37
N TRP A 25 5.28 -2.06 -22.23
CA TRP A 25 5.79 -2.58 -20.97
C TRP A 25 5.86 -1.52 -19.88
N ILE A 26 6.34 -0.32 -20.20
CA ILE A 26 6.36 0.80 -19.25
C ILE A 26 4.93 1.15 -18.83
N PHE A 27 4.02 1.29 -19.79
CA PHE A 27 2.61 1.55 -19.50
C PHE A 27 1.99 0.46 -18.63
N LEU A 28 2.23 -0.81 -18.95
CA LEU A 28 1.66 -1.94 -18.21
C LEU A 28 2.22 -2.01 -16.78
N ALA A 29 3.51 -1.74 -16.60
CA ALA A 29 4.12 -1.65 -15.27
C ALA A 29 3.51 -0.50 -14.45
N LEU A 30 3.44 0.72 -15.02
CA LEU A 30 2.81 1.86 -14.34
C LEU A 30 1.34 1.59 -14.04
N PHE A 31 0.59 1.04 -14.99
CA PHE A 31 -0.81 0.69 -14.82
C PHE A 31 -1.02 -0.35 -13.71
N LEU A 32 -0.22 -1.42 -13.67
CA LEU A 32 -0.27 -2.41 -12.60
C LEU A 32 0.06 -1.80 -11.23
N VAL A 33 1.06 -0.91 -11.16
CA VAL A 33 1.37 -0.18 -9.92
C VAL A 33 0.19 0.70 -9.48
N THR A 34 -0.48 1.37 -10.42
CA THR A 34 -1.66 2.20 -10.10
C THR A 34 -2.86 1.39 -9.62
N LEU A 35 -3.05 0.15 -10.12
CA LEU A 35 -4.08 -0.75 -9.60
C LEU A 35 -3.82 -1.16 -8.14
N CYS A 36 -2.55 -1.26 -7.75
CA CYS A 36 -2.14 -1.49 -6.38
C CYS A 36 -1.83 -0.19 -5.62
N ALA A 37 -2.29 0.97 -6.09
CA ALA A 37 -1.98 2.26 -5.46
C ALA A 37 -2.45 2.34 -4.01
N GLU A 38 -3.61 1.74 -3.70
CA GLU A 38 -4.09 1.66 -2.31
C GLU A 38 -3.17 0.84 -1.40
N PHE A 39 -2.33 -0.05 -1.93
CA PHE A 39 -1.30 -0.76 -1.16
C PHE A 39 0.03 0.02 -1.12
N VAL A 40 0.39 0.69 -2.22
CA VAL A 40 1.66 1.41 -2.37
C VAL A 40 1.65 2.76 -1.65
N ALA A 41 0.52 3.46 -1.67
CA ALA A 41 0.28 4.76 -1.06
C ALA A 41 -0.78 4.65 0.04
N ASN A 42 -0.65 3.64 0.90
CA ASN A 42 -1.57 3.44 2.01
C ASN A 42 -1.16 4.31 3.20
N ASP A 43 -2.13 4.97 3.82
CA ASP A 43 -1.94 5.73 5.07
C ASP A 43 -1.78 4.80 6.29
N LYS A 44 -2.15 3.51 6.13
CA LYS A 44 -2.09 2.48 7.17
C LYS A 44 -0.98 1.46 6.88
N PRO A 45 -0.24 1.01 7.90
CA PRO A 45 0.75 -0.03 7.76
C PRO A 45 0.08 -1.39 7.49
N ILE A 46 0.74 -2.23 6.69
CA ILE A 46 0.27 -3.59 6.37
C ILE A 46 0.22 -4.45 7.64
N LEU A 47 1.26 -4.34 8.47
CA LEU A 47 1.45 -5.12 9.69
C LEU A 47 1.95 -4.23 10.82
N VAL A 48 1.39 -4.43 12.01
CA VAL A 48 1.85 -3.83 13.25
C VAL A 48 2.03 -4.94 14.28
N TRP A 49 3.20 -5.02 14.89
CA TRP A 49 3.42 -5.90 16.03
C TRP A 49 3.17 -5.12 17.32
N PHE A 50 2.22 -5.56 18.13
CA PHE A 50 1.84 -4.87 19.34
C PHE A 50 1.53 -5.89 20.45
N ARG A 51 2.21 -5.76 21.60
CA ARG A 51 2.03 -6.62 22.80
C ARG A 51 2.00 -8.12 22.51
N GLY A 52 2.86 -8.60 21.61
CA GLY A 52 2.97 -10.02 21.26
C GLY A 52 1.98 -10.49 20.19
N GLU A 53 1.09 -9.62 19.72
CA GLU A 53 0.12 -9.93 18.66
C GLU A 53 0.48 -9.20 17.36
N LEU A 54 0.18 -9.87 16.24
CA LEU A 54 0.32 -9.29 14.91
C LEU A 54 -1.03 -8.73 14.46
N LYS A 55 -1.09 -7.42 14.26
CA LYS A 55 -2.27 -6.69 13.77
C LYS A 55 -2.12 -6.35 12.28
N MET A 56 -3.22 -6.34 11.54
CA MET A 56 -3.27 -6.04 10.09
C MET A 56 -4.16 -4.82 9.77
N PRO A 57 -3.69 -3.58 10.00
CA PRO A 57 -4.52 -2.37 9.85
C PRO A 57 -5.08 -2.10 8.46
N ILE A 58 -4.47 -2.66 7.41
CA ILE A 58 -5.00 -2.54 6.04
C ILE A 58 -6.31 -3.32 5.83
N PHE A 59 -6.57 -4.34 6.65
CA PHE A 59 -7.77 -5.19 6.54
C PHE A 59 -8.75 -4.98 7.69
N HIS A 60 -8.29 -4.43 8.82
CA HIS A 60 -9.09 -4.26 10.03
C HIS A 60 -8.98 -2.85 10.58
N PHE A 61 -10.10 -2.34 11.07
CA PHE A 61 -10.14 -1.11 11.83
C PHE A 61 -9.51 -1.33 13.21
N TYR A 62 -8.54 -0.50 13.57
CA TYR A 62 -8.03 -0.39 14.94
C TYR A 62 -8.08 1.07 15.36
N SER A 63 -8.66 1.28 16.53
CA SER A 63 -8.69 2.57 17.19
C SER A 63 -7.37 2.87 17.90
N GLU A 64 -7.14 4.13 18.24
CA GLU A 64 -5.97 4.51 19.04
C GLU A 64 -5.95 3.83 20.42
N ARG A 65 -7.15 3.64 21.02
CA ARG A 65 -7.33 2.83 22.24
C ARG A 65 -6.79 1.42 22.13
N ASP A 66 -6.83 0.81 20.95
CA ASP A 66 -6.29 -0.54 20.73
C ASP A 66 -4.76 -0.61 20.85
N PHE A 67 -4.09 0.55 20.86
CA PHE A 67 -2.66 0.72 21.10
C PHE A 67 -2.36 1.37 22.47
N GLY A 68 -3.39 1.64 23.27
CA GLY A 68 -3.27 2.20 24.61
C GLY A 68 -3.46 3.72 24.71
N GLY A 69 -3.92 4.38 23.65
CA GLY A 69 -4.29 5.80 23.69
C GLY A 69 -5.71 6.05 24.19
N GLU A 70 -6.17 7.31 24.09
CA GLU A 70 -7.44 7.73 24.69
C GLU A 70 -8.61 7.79 23.69
N PHE A 71 -8.31 7.89 22.39
CA PHE A 71 -9.32 8.13 21.36
C PHE A 71 -9.89 6.82 20.79
N ALA A 72 -11.23 6.79 20.62
CA ALA A 72 -11.94 5.69 19.94
C ALA A 72 -12.04 5.87 18.42
N THR A 73 -11.30 6.84 17.87
CA THR A 73 -11.17 7.07 16.43
C THR A 73 -10.11 6.15 15.85
N GLU A 74 -10.12 6.02 14.53
CA GLU A 74 -9.08 5.29 13.80
C GLU A 74 -7.69 5.81 14.17
N ALA A 75 -6.75 4.90 14.43
CA ALA A 75 -5.38 5.27 14.75
C ALA A 75 -4.71 5.95 13.55
N GLU A 76 -4.18 7.15 13.76
CA GLU A 76 -3.36 7.86 12.78
C GLU A 76 -1.91 7.35 12.82
N TYR A 77 -1.65 6.20 12.19
CA TYR A 77 -0.34 5.54 12.21
C TYR A 77 0.90 6.39 11.85
N PRO A 78 0.81 7.41 10.96
CA PRO A 78 1.94 8.29 10.69
C PRO A 78 2.28 9.24 11.85
N SER A 79 1.33 9.47 12.77
CA SER A 79 1.47 10.43 13.85
C SER A 79 2.53 9.98 14.87
N PRO A 80 3.27 10.92 15.49
CA PRO A 80 4.25 10.59 16.51
C PRO A 80 3.62 9.92 17.75
N GLU A 81 2.39 10.27 18.10
CA GLU A 81 1.63 9.74 19.24
C GLU A 81 1.35 8.25 19.06
N VAL A 82 0.71 7.87 17.95
CA VAL A 82 0.38 6.46 17.66
C VAL A 82 1.65 5.63 17.53
N ARG A 83 2.70 6.18 16.92
CA ARG A 83 4.02 5.52 16.84
C ARG A 83 4.62 5.29 18.22
N CYS A 84 4.50 6.27 19.11
CA CYS A 84 4.97 6.16 20.48
C CYS A 84 4.20 5.07 21.23
N LEU A 85 2.87 5.10 21.19
CA LEU A 85 1.98 4.11 21.79
C LEU A 85 2.30 2.68 21.32
N ILE A 86 2.48 2.49 20.00
CA ILE A 86 2.83 1.18 19.44
C ILE A 86 4.19 0.69 19.97
N ARG A 87 5.18 1.59 20.06
CA ARG A 87 6.55 1.25 20.48
C ARG A 87 6.65 0.91 21.96
N THR A 88 5.96 1.66 22.82
CA THR A 88 6.00 1.50 24.28
C THR A 88 4.95 0.55 24.81
N GLY A 89 3.99 0.17 23.98
CA GLY A 89 2.87 -0.64 24.40
C GLY A 89 1.81 0.16 25.15
N GLY A 90 1.61 1.44 24.84
CA GLY A 90 0.57 2.30 25.44
C GLY A 90 1.07 3.27 26.52
N LEU A 91 2.34 3.67 26.48
CA LEU A 91 2.88 4.74 27.34
C LEU A 91 3.32 5.92 26.46
N GLU A 92 3.03 7.13 26.91
CA GLU A 92 3.40 8.36 26.19
C GLU A 92 4.85 8.82 26.45
N ALA A 93 5.65 8.03 27.17
CA ALA A 93 6.99 8.41 27.61
C ALA A 93 7.97 8.77 26.47
N CYS A 94 7.70 8.36 25.23
CA CYS A 94 8.51 8.71 24.06
C CYS A 94 8.04 9.96 23.30
N LEU A 95 6.95 10.60 23.71
CA LEU A 95 6.49 11.86 23.12
C LEU A 95 7.28 13.06 23.61
N ASP A 96 7.82 12.98 24.83
CA ASP A 96 8.59 14.04 25.48
C ASP A 96 10.11 13.94 25.23
N ASP A 97 10.57 12.94 24.46
CA ASP A 97 11.97 12.81 24.04
C ASP A 97 12.27 13.83 22.92
N PRO A 98 13.30 14.69 23.07
CA PRO A 98 13.61 15.78 22.12
C PRO A 98 14.13 15.31 20.75
#